data_AF-K1LQP6-F1
#
_entry.id   AF-K1LQP6-F1
#
_cell.length_a   1.000
_cell.length_b   1.000
_cell.length_c   1.000
_cell.angle_alpha   90.00
_cell.angle_beta   90.00
_cell.angle_gamma   90.00
#
_symmetry.space_group_name_H-M   'P 1'
#
loop_
_entity.id
_entity.type
_entity.pdbx_description
1 polymer ?
#
loop_
_entity_poly.entity_id
_entity_poly.type
_entity_poly.pdbx_seq_one_letter_code
_entity_poly.pdbx_strand_id
1 'polypeptide(L)'
;MSLILFLFIGLMGIFFVTVLKRPLINLLGEDNFLIFKLNNAGWFQNYWLAGILLFITNAILFFSTALLIYLLSYFLIPYVHLLVMILAVIGSIFLWIIINKTWQGTRKNRLKMATVGSSFYMILSLILIYMLVTLEPAYPGDDPFMRAIGLFMGIVVTTVAFISCFIFTGFSNKEEVNEARF
;
A
#
# COMPACT_ATOMS: atom_id res chain seq x y z
N MET A 1 -10.22 4.48 -24.33
CA MET A 1 -10.57 3.61 -23.17
C MET A 1 -11.36 4.45 -22.17
N SER A 2 -12.55 4.02 -21.78
CA SER A 2 -13.40 4.77 -20.86
C SER A 2 -12.82 4.77 -19.44
N LEU A 3 -12.85 5.91 -18.74
CA LEU A 3 -12.53 6.07 -17.31
C LEU A 3 -13.15 4.98 -16.42
N ILE A 4 -14.32 4.48 -16.84
CA ILE A 4 -15.07 3.39 -16.19
C ILE A 4 -14.21 2.12 -16.07
N LEU A 5 -13.39 1.82 -17.08
CA LEU A 5 -12.58 0.60 -17.12
C LEU A 5 -11.44 0.66 -16.11
N PHE A 6 -10.83 1.83 -15.93
CA PHE A 6 -9.79 2.03 -14.90
C PHE A 6 -10.35 2.00 -13.48
N LEU A 7 -11.53 2.58 -13.25
CA LEU A 7 -12.24 2.45 -11.98
C LEU A 7 -12.56 0.98 -11.67
N PHE A 8 -12.99 0.22 -12.68
CA PHE A 8 -13.27 -1.21 -12.55
C PHE A 8 -12.01 -2.01 -12.19
N ILE A 9 -10.86 -1.72 -12.80
CA ILE A 9 -9.58 -2.33 -12.43
C ILE A 9 -9.22 -2.04 -10.97
N GLY A 10 -9.40 -0.80 -10.50
CA GLY A 10 -9.17 -0.44 -9.11
C GLY A 10 -10.07 -1.20 -8.13
N LEU A 11 -11.36 -1.30 -8.45
CA LEU A 11 -12.33 -2.07 -7.66
C LEU A 11 -12.01 -3.57 -7.64
N MET A 12 -11.63 -4.14 -8.79
CA MET A 12 -11.15 -5.53 -8.85
C MET A 12 -9.94 -5.75 -7.95
N GLY A 13 -8.96 -4.82 -7.96
CA GLY A 13 -7.80 -4.89 -7.08
C GLY A 13 -8.17 -4.96 -5.61
N ILE A 14 -9.10 -4.11 -5.16
CA ILE A 14 -9.60 -4.09 -3.77
C ILE A 14 -10.33 -5.39 -3.43
N PHE A 15 -11.17 -5.89 -4.35
CA PHE A 15 -11.87 -7.17 -4.18
C PHE A 15 -10.87 -8.33 -4.00
N PHE A 16 -9.87 -8.43 -4.89
CA PHE A 16 -8.82 -9.44 -4.80
C PHE A 16 -8.06 -9.36 -3.48
N VAL A 17 -7.67 -8.16 -3.06
CA VAL A 17 -6.98 -7.96 -1.78
C VAL A 17 -7.82 -8.45 -0.60
N THR A 18 -9.11 -8.14 -0.59
CA THR A 18 -10.00 -8.53 0.51
C THR A 18 -10.17 -10.04 0.59
N VAL A 19 -10.34 -10.71 -0.55
CA VAL A 19 -10.49 -12.18 -0.63
C VAL A 19 -9.19 -12.90 -0.32
N LEU A 20 -8.07 -12.44 -0.86
CA LEU A 20 -6.75 -13.07 -0.72
C LEU A 20 -6.07 -12.76 0.61
N LYS A 21 -6.54 -11.76 1.36
CA LYS A 21 -5.93 -11.39 2.64
C LYS A 21 -5.74 -12.59 3.58
N ARG A 22 -6.78 -13.41 3.78
CA ARG A 22 -6.72 -14.54 4.72
C ARG A 22 -5.66 -15.59 4.32
N PRO A 23 -5.69 -16.15 3.10
CA PRO A 23 -4.68 -17.12 2.71
C PRO A 23 -3.27 -16.52 2.75
N LEU A 24 -3.09 -15.25 2.37
CA LEU A 24 -1.78 -14.58 2.40
C LEU A 24 -1.24 -14.41 3.82
N ILE A 25 -2.08 -14.01 4.78
CA ILE A 25 -1.66 -13.91 6.20
C ILE A 25 -1.29 -15.30 6.75
N ASN A 26 -2.01 -16.35 6.36
CA ASN A 26 -1.77 -17.70 6.85
C ASN A 26 -0.53 -18.35 6.24
N LEU A 27 -0.11 -17.93 5.04
CA LEU A 27 1.08 -18.44 4.36
C LEU A 27 2.37 -18.14 5.14
N LEU A 28 2.41 -17.01 5.84
CA LEU A 28 3.58 -16.58 6.59
C LEU A 28 3.54 -17.20 7.99
N GLY A 29 4.45 -18.10 8.35
CA GLY A 29 4.49 -18.70 9.69
C GLY A 29 4.71 -17.66 10.81
N GLU A 30 4.30 -18.01 12.03
CA GLU A 30 4.54 -17.16 13.22
C GLU A 30 6.01 -17.17 13.68
N ASP A 31 6.81 -18.08 13.12
CA ASP A 31 8.24 -18.32 13.35
C ASP A 31 9.17 -17.32 12.64
N ASN A 32 8.61 -16.30 11.97
CA ASN A 32 9.41 -15.29 11.31
C ASN A 32 10.19 -14.42 12.33
N PHE A 33 11.51 -14.31 12.14
CA PHE A 33 12.40 -13.51 12.99
C PHE A 33 11.95 -12.04 13.16
N LEU A 34 11.41 -11.42 12.10
CA LEU A 34 10.92 -10.04 12.16
C LEU A 34 9.67 -9.91 13.05
N ILE A 35 8.79 -10.91 13.00
CA ILE A 35 7.61 -10.95 13.87
C ILE A 35 8.05 -11.07 15.32
N PHE A 36 8.96 -12.00 15.64
CA PHE A 36 9.48 -12.16 17.01
C PHE A 36 10.13 -10.88 17.54
N LYS A 37 10.99 -10.24 16.73
CA LYS A 37 11.70 -9.02 17.12
C LYS A 37 10.76 -7.83 17.36
N LEU A 38 9.79 -7.62 16.46
CA LEU A 38 8.81 -6.55 16.61
C LEU A 38 7.81 -6.83 17.74
N ASN A 39 7.52 -8.11 18.02
CA ASN A 39 6.59 -8.49 19.09
C ASN A 39 7.18 -8.16 20.46
N ASN A 40 8.48 -8.41 20.64
CA ASN A 40 9.22 -8.12 21.88
C ASN A 40 9.61 -6.64 22.01
N ALA A 41 9.43 -5.83 20.96
CA ALA A 41 9.68 -4.41 21.02
C ALA A 41 8.51 -3.67 21.67
N GLY A 42 8.61 -3.35 22.97
CA GLY A 42 7.52 -2.69 23.71
C GLY A 42 7.04 -1.36 23.10
N TRP A 43 7.92 -0.62 22.42
CA TRP A 43 7.56 0.60 21.69
C TRP A 43 6.65 0.33 20.49
N PHE A 44 6.79 -0.83 19.84
CA PHE A 44 5.97 -1.24 18.71
C PHE A 44 4.55 -1.64 19.14
N GLN A 45 4.24 -1.75 20.44
CA GLN A 45 2.87 -1.96 20.93
C GLN A 45 2.15 -0.63 21.24
N ASN A 46 2.77 0.52 20.94
CA ASN A 46 2.12 1.83 20.97
C ASN A 46 1.61 2.21 19.57
N TYR A 47 0.32 2.56 19.46
CA TYR A 47 -0.38 2.65 18.16
C TYR A 47 0.13 3.81 17.32
N TRP A 48 0.62 4.86 17.98
CA TRP A 48 1.27 5.98 17.32
C TRP A 48 2.60 5.55 16.70
N LEU A 49 3.46 4.89 17.48
CA LEU A 49 4.79 4.50 17.00
C LEU A 49 4.72 3.44 15.92
N ALA A 50 3.85 2.43 16.05
CA ALA A 50 3.63 1.45 15.00
C ALA A 50 3.02 2.08 13.74
N GLY A 51 2.10 3.03 13.90
CA GLY A 51 1.51 3.75 12.77
C GLY A 51 2.55 4.59 12.03
N ILE A 52 3.41 5.31 12.76
CA ILE A 52 4.52 6.09 12.19
C ILE A 52 5.53 5.16 11.50
N LEU A 53 5.86 4.02 12.09
CA LEU A 53 6.74 3.03 11.46
C LEU A 53 6.15 2.52 10.15
N LEU A 54 4.86 2.17 10.13
CA LEU A 54 4.15 1.74 8.93
C LEU A 54 4.16 2.85 7.86
N PHE A 55 3.91 4.10 8.25
CA PHE A 55 3.98 5.26 7.35
C PHE A 55 5.37 5.40 6.72
N ILE A 56 6.43 5.43 7.54
CA ILE A 56 7.81 5.59 7.10
C ILE A 56 8.20 4.44 6.18
N THR A 57 7.83 3.21 6.52
CA THR A 57 8.23 2.05 5.71
C THR A 57 7.48 1.99 4.38
N ASN A 58 6.20 2.36 4.35
CA ASN A 58 5.45 2.55 3.10
C ASN A 58 6.10 3.63 2.23
N ALA A 59 6.52 4.75 2.82
CA ALA A 59 7.22 5.81 2.11
C ALA A 59 8.56 5.34 1.53
N ILE A 60 9.39 4.65 2.33
CA ILE A 60 10.67 4.09 1.88
C ILE A 60 10.46 3.11 0.73
N LEU A 61 9.50 2.18 0.85
CA LEU A 61 9.20 1.22 -0.22
C LEU A 61 8.74 1.93 -1.51
N PHE A 62 7.86 2.93 -1.39
CA PHE A 62 7.39 3.67 -2.54
C PHE A 62 8.50 4.48 -3.22
N PHE A 63 9.24 5.30 -2.46
CA PHE A 63 10.29 6.13 -3.00
C PHE A 63 11.47 5.33 -3.54
N SER A 64 11.85 4.22 -2.89
CA SER A 64 12.88 3.31 -3.42
C SER A 64 12.44 2.67 -4.73
N THR A 65 11.17 2.24 -4.83
CA THR A 65 10.59 1.70 -6.07
C THR A 65 10.59 2.74 -7.18
N ALA A 66 10.12 3.96 -6.88
CA ALA A 66 10.08 5.06 -7.84
C ALA A 66 11.49 5.44 -8.32
N LEU A 67 12.46 5.52 -7.40
CA LEU A 67 13.86 5.77 -7.72
C LEU A 67 14.44 4.65 -8.60
N LEU A 68 14.15 3.40 -8.31
CA LEU A 68 14.66 2.26 -9.08
C LEU A 68 14.04 2.23 -10.48
N ILE A 69 12.75 2.49 -10.62
CA ILE A 69 12.07 2.65 -11.92
C ILE A 69 12.69 3.81 -12.71
N TYR A 70 12.95 4.94 -12.06
CA TYR A 70 13.59 6.09 -12.68
C TYR A 70 15.01 5.76 -13.16
N LEU A 71 15.83 5.11 -12.33
CA LEU A 71 17.17 4.65 -12.71
C LEU A 71 17.12 3.66 -13.88
N LEU A 72 16.19 2.70 -13.85
CA LEU A 72 16.00 1.74 -14.94
C LEU A 72 15.52 2.39 -16.24
N SER A 73 14.89 3.57 -16.20
CA SER A 73 14.48 4.28 -17.42
C SER A 73 15.68 4.74 -18.27
N TYR A 74 16.87 4.87 -17.66
CA TYR A 74 18.12 5.12 -18.39
C TYR A 74 18.68 3.88 -19.09
N PHE A 75 18.21 2.69 -18.73
CA PHE A 75 18.61 1.44 -19.37
C PHE A 75 17.57 1.06 -20.44
N LEU A 76 18.04 0.73 -21.64
CA LEU A 76 17.21 0.33 -22.78
C LEU A 76 16.73 -1.13 -22.67
N ILE A 77 16.43 -1.63 -21.46
CA ILE A 77 15.96 -3.00 -21.26
C ILE A 77 14.42 -2.98 -21.16
N PRO A 78 13.69 -3.47 -22.17
CA PRO A 78 12.23 -3.46 -22.15
C PRO A 78 11.66 -4.27 -20.98
N TYR A 79 10.55 -3.81 -20.42
CA TYR A 79 9.72 -4.53 -19.43
C TYR A 79 10.33 -4.80 -18.03
N VAL A 80 11.60 -4.48 -17.77
CA VAL A 80 12.21 -4.70 -16.44
C VAL A 80 11.49 -3.95 -15.33
N HIS A 81 10.96 -2.76 -15.63
CA HIS A 81 10.18 -1.94 -14.71
C HIS A 81 8.93 -2.68 -14.18
N LEU A 82 8.36 -3.61 -14.97
CA LEU A 82 7.22 -4.43 -14.53
C LEU A 82 7.62 -5.37 -13.39
N LEU A 83 8.79 -6.00 -13.48
CA LEU A 83 9.31 -6.89 -12.45
C LEU A 83 9.49 -6.13 -11.13
N VAL A 84 10.04 -4.92 -11.21
CA VAL A 84 10.22 -4.03 -10.05
C VAL A 84 8.90 -3.68 -9.39
N MET A 85 7.88 -3.31 -10.18
CA MET A 85 6.56 -2.99 -9.64
C MET A 85 5.90 -4.21 -8.97
N ILE A 86 6.02 -5.41 -9.55
CA ILE A 86 5.50 -6.65 -8.95
C ILE A 86 6.19 -6.91 -7.61
N LEU A 87 7.52 -6.82 -7.56
CA LEU A 87 8.28 -7.01 -6.32
C LEU A 87 7.90 -5.98 -5.25
N ALA A 88 7.68 -4.72 -5.63
CA ALA A 88 7.24 -3.68 -4.72
C ALA A 88 5.87 -3.98 -4.08
N VAL A 89 4.92 -4.50 -4.88
CA VAL A 89 3.61 -4.92 -4.38
C VAL A 89 3.74 -6.10 -3.42
N ILE A 90 4.51 -7.13 -3.78
CA ILE A 90 4.75 -8.31 -2.92
C ILE A 90 5.40 -7.88 -1.61
N GLY A 91 6.44 -7.06 -1.66
CA GLY A 91 7.15 -6.55 -0.48
C GLY A 91 6.24 -5.73 0.45
N SER A 92 5.36 -4.91 -0.13
CA SER A 92 4.38 -4.13 0.63
C SER A 92 3.39 -5.04 1.35
N ILE A 93 2.82 -6.03 0.65
CA ILE A 93 1.89 -7.00 1.24
C ILE A 93 2.56 -7.78 2.37
N PHE A 94 3.79 -8.25 2.15
CA PHE A 94 4.56 -8.99 3.17
C PHE A 94 4.77 -8.16 4.43
N LEU A 95 5.13 -6.88 4.28
CA LEU A 95 5.28 -5.95 5.38
C LEU A 95 3.97 -5.73 6.14
N TRP A 96 2.85 -5.56 5.43
CA TRP A 96 1.54 -5.38 6.06
C TRP A 96 1.10 -6.62 6.82
N ILE A 97 1.42 -7.82 6.33
CA ILE A 97 1.17 -9.09 7.03
C ILE A 97 1.98 -9.16 8.33
N ILE A 98 3.27 -8.84 8.29
CA ILE A 98 4.13 -8.81 9.49
C ILE A 98 3.54 -7.87 10.54
N ILE A 99 3.16 -6.65 10.15
CA ILE A 99 2.56 -5.68 11.07
C ILE A 99 1.22 -6.18 11.61
N ASN A 100 0.38 -6.79 10.78
CA ASN A 100 -0.90 -7.36 11.21
C ASN A 100 -0.72 -8.43 12.31
N LYS A 101 0.25 -9.34 12.11
CA LYS A 101 0.53 -10.44 13.03
C LYS A 101 1.17 -9.96 14.33
N THR A 102 2.07 -8.99 14.22
CA THR A 102 2.90 -8.55 15.35
C THR A 102 2.19 -7.54 16.26
N TRP A 103 1.34 -6.68 15.69
CA TRP A 103 0.66 -5.66 16.47
C TRP A 103 -0.37 -6.28 17.42
N GLN A 104 -0.23 -6.02 18.72
CA GLN A 104 -1.15 -6.46 19.76
C GLN A 104 -1.87 -5.25 20.37
N GLY A 105 -3.10 -5.45 20.84
CA GLY A 105 -3.89 -4.41 21.50
C GLY A 105 -5.34 -4.40 21.03
N THR A 106 -6.04 -3.31 21.38
CA THR A 106 -7.48 -3.20 21.10
C THR A 106 -7.77 -2.94 19.61
N ARG A 107 -8.94 -3.40 19.14
CA ARG A 107 -9.42 -3.15 17.78
C ARG A 107 -9.45 -1.65 17.42
N LYS A 108 -9.85 -0.79 18.37
CA LYS A 108 -9.86 0.67 18.17
C LYS A 108 -8.45 1.23 17.94
N ASN A 109 -7.47 0.81 18.73
CA ASN A 109 -6.09 1.27 18.56
C ASN A 109 -5.44 0.72 17.29
N ARG A 110 -5.79 -0.51 16.89
CA ARG A 110 -5.37 -1.09 15.61
C ARG A 110 -5.88 -0.28 14.43
N LEU A 111 -7.14 0.14 14.43
CA LEU A 111 -7.69 1.00 13.39
C LEU A 111 -6.97 2.36 13.32
N LYS A 112 -6.67 2.97 14.47
CA LYS A 112 -5.87 4.21 14.52
C LYS A 112 -4.48 4.01 13.92
N MET A 113 -3.78 2.94 14.30
CA MET A 113 -2.46 2.58 13.75
C MET A 113 -2.54 2.42 12.23
N ALA A 114 -3.54 1.69 11.74
CA ALA A 114 -3.76 1.47 10.32
C ALA A 114 -4.06 2.77 9.56
N THR A 115 -4.88 3.67 10.12
CA THR A 115 -5.14 5.00 9.54
C THR A 115 -3.86 5.82 9.46
N VAL A 116 -3.08 5.90 10.53
CA VAL A 116 -1.81 6.65 10.54
C VAL A 116 -0.85 6.08 9.50
N GLY A 117 -0.65 4.76 9.47
CA GLY A 117 0.30 4.15 8.55
C GLY A 117 -0.11 4.15 7.07
N SER A 118 -1.41 3.98 6.79
CA SER A 118 -1.92 4.05 5.41
C SER A 118 -2.02 5.49 4.88
N SER A 119 -2.06 6.50 5.77
CA SER A 119 -2.21 7.92 5.39
C SER A 119 -1.15 8.40 4.39
N PHE A 120 0.03 7.77 4.33
CA PHE A 120 1.04 8.04 3.30
C PHE A 120 0.44 8.02 1.89
N TYR A 121 -0.26 6.93 1.55
CA TYR A 121 -0.85 6.76 0.23
C TYR A 121 -2.01 7.73 -0.02
N MET A 122 -2.77 8.08 1.03
CA MET A 122 -3.83 9.08 0.95
C MET A 122 -3.26 10.48 0.66
N ILE A 123 -2.22 10.90 1.38
CA ILE A 123 -1.52 12.17 1.14
C ILE A 123 -0.95 12.21 -0.28
N LEU A 124 -0.30 11.13 -0.71
CA LEU A 124 0.24 11.03 -2.06
C LEU A 124 -0.86 11.12 -3.14
N SER A 125 -2.00 10.46 -2.92
CA SER A 125 -3.15 10.56 -3.83
C SER A 125 -3.68 11.99 -3.92
N LEU A 126 -3.80 12.70 -2.79
CA LEU A 126 -4.20 14.11 -2.77
C LEU A 126 -3.21 15.01 -3.52
N ILE A 127 -1.91 14.76 -3.39
CA ILE A 127 -0.88 15.49 -4.15
C ILE A 127 -1.05 15.24 -5.66
N LEU A 128 -1.29 14.00 -6.08
CA LEU A 128 -1.50 13.69 -7.50
C LEU A 128 -2.80 14.28 -8.05
N ILE A 129 -3.88 14.32 -7.24
CA ILE A 129 -5.12 15.02 -7.60
C ILE A 129 -4.86 16.50 -7.79
N TYR A 130 -4.14 17.14 -6.87
CA TYR A 130 -3.75 18.54 -6.99
C TYR A 130 -2.98 18.79 -8.29
N MET A 131 -1.95 17.97 -8.57
CA MET A 131 -1.17 18.06 -9.81
C MET A 131 -2.00 17.86 -11.09
N LEU A 132 -3.04 17.03 -11.04
CA LEU A 132 -3.93 16.78 -12.17
C LEU A 132 -4.85 17.97 -12.43
N VAL A 133 -5.39 18.58 -11.37
CA VAL A 133 -6.29 19.74 -11.48
C VAL A 133 -5.54 20.99 -11.94
N THR A 134 -4.27 21.14 -11.56
CA THR A 134 -3.41 22.26 -11.98
C THR A 134 -2.53 21.93 -13.19
N LEU A 135 -2.90 20.94 -14.00
CA LEU A 135 -2.08 20.49 -15.12
C LEU A 135 -2.17 21.46 -16.29
N GLU A 136 -1.04 22.11 -16.61
CA GLU A 136 -0.90 22.98 -17.77
C GLU A 136 -0.01 22.35 -18.86
N PRO A 137 -0.21 22.70 -20.14
CA PRO A 137 0.69 22.30 -21.23
C PRO A 137 2.14 22.71 -20.95
N ALA A 138 3.10 21.83 -21.25
CA ALA A 138 4.52 22.15 -21.06
C ALA A 138 5.03 23.18 -22.09
N TYR A 139 4.43 23.18 -23.29
CA TYR A 139 4.73 24.10 -24.38
C TYR A 139 3.44 24.55 -25.08
N PRO A 140 3.44 25.73 -25.73
CA PRO A 140 2.32 26.15 -26.55
C PRO A 140 2.01 25.11 -27.65
N GLY A 141 0.79 24.56 -27.64
CA GLY A 141 0.36 23.53 -28.58
C GLY A 141 0.67 22.08 -28.19
N ASP A 142 1.32 21.85 -27.04
CA ASP A 142 1.52 20.50 -26.49
C ASP A 142 0.23 19.97 -25.83
N ASP A 143 -0.04 18.67 -25.97
CA ASP A 143 -1.22 18.05 -25.38
C ASP A 143 -0.89 17.48 -23.99
N PRO A 144 -1.49 17.99 -22.90
CA PRO A 144 -1.25 17.47 -21.55
C PRO A 144 -1.80 16.05 -21.33
N PHE A 145 -2.49 15.45 -22.30
CA PHE A 145 -3.16 14.16 -22.18
C PHE A 145 -2.30 13.04 -21.61
N MET A 146 -1.06 12.84 -22.09
CA MET A 146 -0.19 11.77 -21.58
C MET A 146 0.21 11.97 -20.12
N ARG A 147 0.44 13.23 -19.71
CA ARG A 147 0.74 13.57 -18.31
C ARG A 147 -0.50 13.37 -17.43
N ALA A 148 -1.68 13.74 -17.93
CA ALA A 148 -2.95 13.51 -17.26
C ALA A 148 -3.22 12.02 -17.02
N ILE A 149 -2.97 11.16 -18.02
CA ILE A 149 -3.08 9.70 -17.87
C ILE A 149 -2.13 9.20 -16.77
N GLY A 150 -0.87 9.63 -16.77
CA GLY A 150 0.11 9.24 -15.76
C GLY A 150 -0.34 9.60 -14.34
N LEU A 151 -0.79 10.83 -14.13
CA LEU A 151 -1.32 11.30 -12.85
C LEU A 151 -2.56 10.51 -12.43
N PHE A 152 -3.50 10.28 -13.36
CA PHE A 152 -4.72 9.52 -13.10
C PHE A 152 -4.41 8.07 -12.68
N MET A 153 -3.49 7.39 -13.38
CA MET A 153 -3.04 6.04 -13.01
C MET A 153 -2.38 6.03 -11.63
N GLY A 154 -1.56 7.04 -11.31
CA GLY A 154 -0.99 7.22 -9.98
C GLY A 154 -2.06 7.36 -8.89
N ILE A 155 -3.12 8.13 -9.13
CA ILE A 155 -4.25 8.31 -8.18
C ILE A 155 -4.94 6.97 -7.92
N VAL A 156 -5.20 6.18 -8.97
CA VAL A 156 -5.81 4.84 -8.84
C VAL A 156 -4.91 3.92 -8.01
N VAL A 157 -3.64 3.81 -8.36
CA VAL A 157 -2.68 2.92 -7.66
C VAL A 157 -2.53 3.31 -6.19
N THR A 158 -2.38 4.60 -5.89
CA THR A 158 -2.23 5.09 -4.51
C THR A 158 -3.50 4.89 -3.69
N THR A 159 -4.68 5.05 -4.29
CA THR A 159 -5.96 4.77 -3.63
C THR A 159 -6.14 3.29 -3.32
N VAL A 160 -5.83 2.41 -4.28
CA VAL A 160 -5.86 0.96 -4.06
C VAL A 160 -4.85 0.55 -2.97
N ALA A 161 -3.65 1.12 -2.98
CA ALA A 161 -2.63 0.88 -1.95
C ALA A 161 -3.06 1.36 -0.56
N PHE A 162 -3.70 2.54 -0.47
CA PHE A 162 -4.28 3.07 0.77
C PHE A 162 -5.29 2.07 1.37
N ILE A 163 -6.28 1.67 0.57
CA ILE A 163 -7.34 0.75 1.00
C ILE A 163 -6.75 -0.61 1.38
N SER A 164 -5.82 -1.12 0.58
CA SER A 164 -5.18 -2.41 0.82
C SER A 164 -4.37 -2.41 2.12
N CYS A 165 -3.51 -1.41 2.31
CA CYS A 165 -2.73 -1.23 3.53
C CYS A 165 -3.65 -1.16 4.75
N PHE A 166 -4.73 -0.37 4.65
CA PHE A 166 -5.71 -0.24 5.73
C PHE A 166 -6.42 -1.57 6.04
N ILE A 167 -6.84 -2.31 5.02
CA ILE A 167 -7.52 -3.60 5.18
C ILE A 167 -6.59 -4.65 5.81
N PHE A 168 -5.35 -4.74 5.34
CA PHE A 168 -4.36 -5.68 5.86
C PHE A 168 -3.96 -5.36 7.29
N THR A 169 -3.74 -4.09 7.65
CA THR A 169 -3.21 -3.73 8.98
C THR A 169 -4.30 -3.45 10.02
N GLY A 170 -5.44 -2.91 9.60
CA GLY A 170 -6.55 -2.47 10.46
C GLY A 170 -7.45 -3.59 10.96
N PHE A 171 -7.69 -4.62 10.14
CA PHE A 171 -8.56 -5.74 10.52
C PHE A 171 -7.72 -6.98 10.87
N SER A 172 -7.88 -7.51 12.08
CA SER A 172 -7.23 -8.75 12.52
C SER A 172 -8.05 -9.97 12.13
N ASN A 173 -7.39 -11.08 11.81
CA ASN A 173 -8.07 -12.37 11.69
C ASN A 173 -8.25 -13.08 13.05
N LYS A 174 -7.70 -12.53 14.16
CA LYS A 174 -7.72 -13.19 15.48
C LYS A 174 -9.09 -13.17 16.17
N GLU A 175 -10.03 -12.29 15.80
CA GLU A 175 -11.36 -12.21 16.44
C GLU A 175 -12.37 -13.24 15.88
N GLU A 176 -12.26 -13.67 14.63
CA GLU A 176 -13.27 -14.56 14.03
C GLU A 176 -13.17 -16.03 14.47
N VAL A 177 -12.07 -16.45 15.08
CA VAL A 177 -11.93 -17.83 15.58
C VAL A 177 -12.71 -18.06 16.88
N ASN A 178 -13.02 -17.00 17.63
CA ASN A 178 -13.73 -17.11 18.91
C ASN A 178 -15.27 -17.05 18.79
N GLU A 179 -15.81 -16.59 17.66
CA GLU A 179 -17.27 -16.63 17.40
C GLU A 179 -17.74 -17.96 16.77
N ALA A 180 -16.82 -18.79 16.26
CA ALA A 180 -17.13 -20.13 15.75
C ALA A 180 -17.09 -21.24 16.82
N ARG A 181 -17.04 -20.87 18.11
CA ARG A 181 -16.92 -21.79 19.26
C ARG A 181 -17.98 -21.58 20.35
N PHE A 182 -19.15 -21.07 20.00
CA PHE A 182 -20.33 -21.10 20.88
C PHE A 182 -21.52 -21.71 20.15
#